data_AF-A0A939ZA05-F1
#
_entry.id   AF-A0A939ZA05-F1
#
_cell.length_a   1.000
_cell.length_b   1.000
_cell.length_c   1.000
_cell.angle_alpha   90.00
_cell.angle_beta   90.00
_cell.angle_gamma   90.00
#
_symmetry.space_group_name_H-M   'P 1'
#
loop_
_entity.id
_entity.type
_entity.pdbx_description
1 polymer ?
#
loop_
_entity_poly.entity_id
_entity_poly.type
_entity_poly.pdbx_seq_one_letter_code
_entity_poly.pdbx_strand_id
1 'polypeptide(L)'
;MKKALSLFLSLLIILGGFSAEAAADISALTDGAAAYVSSNVQAPSFGSVGGEWAIFSLARCGREMPEEYFKGYIDRLTGTVKDANGVLHDKKYTEYSRAVIALSSIGADPKNIGGYDLTAPLLDFDKTVWQGINGPVWALIAMQCAGFGDDQIKSTYVDYILSLELPDGGFALTKDNDTPDVDVTAMVLTAFAPYKNNENVSSAIQRGISFLSAVQTSSGGYESFGTENAESAAQVLLCISQLGIPYTDSRFIKNGSTIPDFLTKFQKDGGFSHTADEDAPSLMTTEQCLYSLAAAERLSQNKPSIFDMSDAPKPKKSEGLSGKLDDVSISVIKYEGKTFEDIKGLDCQTAVETLASRGIINGMTDLAFEPSGTMTRAQFATITVSALSLPQKQTNAFADVNTADWFYPYVGTAYSYGIVKGVSETEFNPSGTITREEAAVMLCRAAALCGLDTDMSMYNTLDYLSEFPDYTDISDWAQNDMAFCCREKILDTSVVYINPREAVTRAEIAEMVYKMLGKANLL
;
A
#
# COMPACT_ATOMS: atom_id res chain seq x y z
N MET A 1 -83.98 52.88 -5.18
CA MET A 1 -83.52 52.23 -6.43
C MET A 1 -82.01 52.06 -6.38
N LYS A 2 -81.56 50.80 -6.36
CA LYS A 2 -80.24 50.25 -6.72
C LYS A 2 -78.98 51.14 -6.52
N LYS A 3 -78.08 50.69 -5.66
CA LYS A 3 -76.86 49.94 -6.07
C LYS A 3 -76.13 49.36 -4.86
N ALA A 4 -75.69 48.12 -5.03
CA ALA A 4 -75.03 47.26 -4.07
C ALA A 4 -73.62 47.75 -3.71
N LEU A 5 -73.21 47.53 -2.46
CA LEU A 5 -71.82 47.61 -2.03
C LEU A 5 -71.42 46.24 -1.47
N SER A 6 -70.74 45.45 -2.29
CA SER A 6 -70.12 44.19 -1.87
C SER A 6 -68.90 44.50 -1.00
N LEU A 7 -68.85 43.95 0.22
CA LEU A 7 -67.61 43.79 0.97
C LEU A 7 -66.80 42.65 0.34
N PHE A 8 -65.64 42.96 -0.23
CA PHE A 8 -64.58 41.99 -0.45
C PHE A 8 -63.62 42.04 0.73
N LEU A 9 -63.60 40.97 1.52
CA LEU A 9 -62.59 40.72 2.55
C LEU A 9 -61.38 40.09 1.86
N SER A 10 -60.35 40.87 1.56
CA SER A 10 -59.09 40.38 1.03
C SER A 10 -58.28 39.71 2.16
N LEU A 11 -58.28 38.38 2.16
CA LEU A 11 -57.41 37.54 2.99
C LEU A 11 -55.98 37.63 2.41
N LEU A 12 -55.08 38.34 3.09
CA LEU A 12 -53.65 38.35 2.80
C LEU A 12 -53.04 37.07 3.37
N ILE A 13 -52.88 36.05 2.53
CA ILE A 13 -52.05 34.88 2.82
C ILE A 13 -50.61 35.30 2.57
N ILE A 14 -49.85 35.52 3.64
CA ILE A 14 -48.40 35.61 3.59
C ILE A 14 -47.89 34.17 3.39
N LEU A 15 -47.74 33.77 2.13
CA LEU A 15 -46.93 32.61 1.76
C LEU A 15 -45.47 33.02 1.94
N GLY A 16 -44.93 32.76 3.12
CA GLY A 16 -43.49 32.69 3.32
C GLY A 16 -42.96 31.57 2.43
N GLY A 17 -42.28 31.94 1.34
CA GLY A 17 -41.56 30.99 0.51
C GLY A 17 -40.41 30.42 1.31
N PHE A 18 -40.58 29.24 1.88
CA PHE A 18 -39.45 28.39 2.22
C PHE A 18 -38.82 27.95 0.89
N SER A 19 -37.70 28.57 0.54
CA SER A 19 -36.78 28.02 -0.45
C SER A 19 -36.28 26.70 0.11
N ALA A 20 -36.70 25.58 -0.48
CA ALA A 20 -36.05 24.30 -0.19
C ALA A 20 -34.60 24.40 -0.68
N GLU A 21 -33.64 24.31 0.24
CA GLU A 21 -32.23 24.12 -0.11
C GLU A 21 -32.12 22.84 -0.96
N ALA A 22 -31.29 22.89 -2.00
CA ALA A 22 -31.07 21.72 -2.85
C ALA A 22 -30.37 20.63 -2.04
N ALA A 23 -30.85 19.39 -2.15
CA ALA A 23 -30.20 18.24 -1.51
C ALA A 23 -28.76 18.07 -2.00
N ALA A 24 -27.87 17.69 -1.10
CA ALA A 24 -26.45 17.49 -1.40
C ALA A 24 -26.25 16.41 -2.46
N ASP A 25 -25.40 16.73 -3.45
CA ASP A 25 -24.90 15.78 -4.42
C ASP A 25 -23.62 15.13 -3.85
N ILE A 26 -23.76 13.91 -3.32
CA ILE A 26 -22.64 13.15 -2.74
C ILE A 26 -21.54 12.91 -3.77
N SER A 27 -21.89 12.68 -5.05
CA SER A 27 -20.87 12.47 -6.09
C SER A 27 -20.04 13.72 -6.27
N ALA A 28 -20.67 14.90 -6.33
CA ALA A 28 -19.97 16.18 -6.46
C ALA A 28 -19.09 16.51 -5.23
N LEU A 29 -19.57 16.22 -4.01
CA LEU A 29 -18.77 16.36 -2.80
C LEU A 29 -17.55 15.42 -2.82
N THR A 30 -17.74 14.17 -3.26
CA THR A 30 -16.68 13.17 -3.40
C THR A 30 -15.66 13.59 -4.47
N ASP A 31 -16.12 14.11 -5.61
CA ASP A 31 -15.27 14.62 -6.69
C ASP A 31 -14.36 15.76 -6.21
N GLY A 32 -14.94 16.74 -5.51
CA GLY A 32 -14.22 17.87 -4.95
C GLY A 32 -13.14 17.43 -3.97
N ALA A 33 -13.49 16.56 -3.01
CA ALA A 33 -12.54 16.10 -2.01
C ALA A 33 -11.44 15.21 -2.60
N ALA A 34 -11.77 14.33 -3.55
CA ALA A 34 -10.78 13.51 -4.25
C ALA A 34 -9.77 14.39 -4.99
N ALA A 35 -10.25 15.39 -5.74
CA ALA A 35 -9.39 16.34 -6.46
C ALA A 35 -8.51 17.16 -5.50
N TYR A 36 -9.06 17.58 -4.35
CA TYR A 36 -8.31 18.30 -3.33
C TYR A 36 -7.20 17.43 -2.73
N VAL A 37 -7.52 16.21 -2.29
CA VAL A 37 -6.53 15.28 -1.69
C VAL A 37 -5.44 14.93 -2.70
N SER A 38 -5.81 14.54 -3.94
CA SER A 38 -4.82 14.17 -4.96
C SER A 38 -3.89 15.31 -5.35
N SER A 39 -4.39 16.56 -5.34
CA SER A 39 -3.58 17.74 -5.69
C SER A 39 -2.63 18.16 -4.58
N ASN A 40 -3.04 18.01 -3.31
CA ASN A 40 -2.25 18.40 -2.14
C ASN A 40 -1.33 17.30 -1.62
N VAL A 41 -1.58 16.04 -1.99
CA VAL A 41 -0.81 14.87 -1.56
C VAL A 41 -0.22 14.18 -2.79
N GLN A 42 0.80 14.78 -3.40
CA GLN A 42 1.40 14.23 -4.64
C GLN A 42 2.35 13.05 -4.37
N ALA A 43 2.98 13.02 -3.20
CA ALA A 43 3.95 12.01 -2.81
C ALA A 43 3.63 11.48 -1.39
N PRO A 44 2.52 10.73 -1.22
CA PRO A 44 2.12 10.21 0.08
C PRO A 44 3.22 9.33 0.68
N SER A 45 3.49 9.51 1.97
CA SER A 45 4.49 8.75 2.74
C SER A 45 3.86 8.22 4.03
N PHE A 46 4.60 7.42 4.79
CA PHE A 46 4.09 6.88 6.04
C PHE A 46 3.71 8.01 7.01
N GLY A 47 2.45 8.04 7.46
CA GLY A 47 1.90 9.08 8.32
C GLY A 47 0.38 9.22 8.23
N SER A 48 -0.22 9.74 9.31
CA SER A 48 -1.68 9.85 9.40
C SER A 48 -2.28 10.86 8.43
N VAL A 49 -1.67 12.04 8.25
CA VAL A 49 -2.15 13.10 7.35
C VAL A 49 -1.26 13.15 6.12
N GLY A 50 -1.84 13.15 4.92
CA GLY A 50 -1.09 13.08 3.67
C GLY A 50 -0.40 11.74 3.44
N GLY A 51 -0.78 10.70 4.18
CA GLY A 51 -0.24 9.36 4.07
C GLY A 51 -1.34 8.31 3.92
N GLU A 52 -1.54 7.46 4.93
CA GLU A 52 -2.42 6.29 4.82
C GLU A 52 -3.88 6.64 4.51
N TRP A 53 -4.42 7.71 5.11
CA TRP A 53 -5.81 8.12 4.86
C TRP A 53 -6.02 8.69 3.47
N ALA A 54 -5.03 9.39 2.90
CA ALA A 54 -5.05 9.81 1.50
C ALA A 54 -5.06 8.59 0.56
N ILE A 55 -4.19 7.60 0.81
CA ILE A 55 -4.13 6.37 0.02
C ILE A 55 -5.45 5.61 0.08
N PHE A 56 -5.94 5.34 1.28
CA PHE A 56 -7.19 4.60 1.48
C PHE A 56 -8.39 5.31 0.84
N SER A 57 -8.52 6.62 1.07
CA SER A 57 -9.66 7.39 0.56
C SER A 57 -9.65 7.48 -0.97
N LEU A 58 -8.51 7.77 -1.59
CA LEU A 58 -8.36 7.83 -3.06
C LEU A 58 -8.52 6.47 -3.72
N ALA A 59 -8.02 5.39 -3.11
CA ALA A 59 -8.17 4.04 -3.64
C ALA A 59 -9.63 3.54 -3.62
N ARG A 60 -10.46 4.08 -2.71
CA ARG A 60 -11.81 3.56 -2.46
C ARG A 60 -12.95 4.50 -2.89
N CYS A 61 -12.66 5.76 -3.24
CA CYS A 61 -13.65 6.73 -3.72
C CYS A 61 -14.17 6.49 -5.13
N GLY A 62 -13.65 5.48 -5.84
CA GLY A 62 -14.12 5.10 -7.17
C GLY A 62 -13.70 6.07 -8.29
N ARG A 63 -12.75 6.98 -8.01
CA ARG A 63 -12.11 7.83 -9.02
C ARG A 63 -10.77 7.23 -9.43
N GLU A 64 -10.44 7.35 -10.72
CA GLU A 64 -9.19 6.78 -11.24
C GLU A 64 -7.98 7.54 -10.71
N MET A 65 -6.96 6.79 -10.32
CA MET A 65 -5.65 7.31 -9.90
C MET A 65 -4.54 6.64 -10.72
N PRO A 66 -3.45 7.36 -11.05
CA PRO A 66 -2.31 6.75 -11.73
C PRO A 66 -1.72 5.60 -10.90
N GLU A 67 -1.38 4.47 -11.52
CA GLU A 67 -0.79 3.32 -10.83
C GLU A 67 0.51 3.68 -10.09
N GLU A 68 1.32 4.55 -10.70
CA GLU A 68 2.58 5.06 -10.13
C GLU A 68 2.37 5.83 -8.81
N TYR A 69 1.18 6.40 -8.58
CA TYR A 69 0.85 7.08 -7.33
C TYR A 69 0.89 6.11 -6.14
N PHE A 70 0.21 4.98 -6.28
CA PHE A 70 0.14 3.95 -5.24
C PHE A 70 1.46 3.17 -5.13
N LYS A 71 2.12 2.88 -6.26
CA LYS A 71 3.44 2.25 -6.25
C LYS A 71 4.47 3.11 -5.49
N GLY A 72 4.49 4.41 -5.75
CA GLY A 72 5.39 5.32 -5.05
C GLY A 72 5.18 5.34 -3.52
N TYR A 73 3.93 5.17 -3.06
CA TYR A 73 3.64 5.01 -1.63
C TYR A 73 4.21 3.70 -1.07
N ILE A 74 4.00 2.58 -1.78
CA ILE A 74 4.55 1.27 -1.37
C ILE A 74 6.07 1.34 -1.25
N ASP A 75 6.75 1.98 -2.19
CA ASP A 75 8.22 2.14 -2.18
C ASP A 75 8.69 2.97 -0.97
N ARG A 76 8.03 4.11 -0.69
CA ARG A 76 8.36 4.97 0.45
C ARG A 76 8.06 4.31 1.80
N LEU A 77 6.94 3.59 1.91
CA LEU A 77 6.62 2.80 3.09
C LEU A 77 7.64 1.68 3.28
N THR A 78 8.04 0.99 2.20
CA THR A 78 9.08 -0.05 2.24
C THR A 78 10.39 0.51 2.78
N GLY A 79 10.82 1.69 2.33
CA GLY A 79 11.98 2.38 2.91
C GLY A 79 11.81 2.64 4.41
N THR A 80 10.67 3.23 4.80
CA THR A 80 10.36 3.52 6.21
C THR A 80 10.39 2.26 7.09
N VAL A 81 9.80 1.16 6.63
CA VAL A 81 9.75 -0.11 7.35
C VAL A 81 11.15 -0.70 7.51
N LYS A 82 11.98 -0.63 6.46
CA LYS A 82 13.37 -1.11 6.52
C LYS A 82 14.22 -0.27 7.48
N ASP A 83 14.14 1.05 7.39
CA ASP A 83 14.86 1.97 8.29
C ASP A 83 14.47 1.75 9.76
N ALA A 84 13.22 1.34 9.99
CA ALA A 84 12.69 1.02 11.31
C ALA A 84 12.86 -0.45 11.73
N ASN A 85 13.55 -1.28 10.94
CA ASN A 85 13.69 -2.73 11.16
C ASN A 85 12.34 -3.45 11.43
N GLY A 86 11.30 -3.07 10.70
CA GLY A 86 9.95 -3.62 10.85
C GLY A 86 9.10 -3.02 11.97
N VAL A 87 9.68 -2.18 12.84
CA VAL A 87 9.00 -1.63 14.02
C VAL A 87 8.48 -0.22 13.73
N LEU A 88 7.25 -0.11 13.21
CA LEU A 88 6.64 1.21 12.92
C LEU A 88 6.44 2.05 14.18
N HIS A 89 6.09 1.42 15.32
CA HIS A 89 6.00 2.09 16.62
C HIS A 89 5.93 1.09 17.78
N ASP A 90 6.51 1.44 18.94
CA ASP A 90 6.49 0.60 20.15
C ASP A 90 5.18 0.60 20.97
N LYS A 91 4.24 1.50 20.65
CA LYS A 91 3.07 1.82 21.49
C LYS A 91 1.82 2.18 20.71
N LYS A 92 1.96 2.89 19.58
CA LYS A 92 0.84 3.26 18.73
C LYS A 92 0.59 2.18 17.70
N TYR A 93 -0.11 1.11 18.07
CA TYR A 93 -0.36 0.02 17.12
C TYR A 93 -1.39 0.39 16.05
N THR A 94 -2.05 1.54 16.20
CA THR A 94 -2.81 2.16 15.10
C THR A 94 -1.93 2.51 13.90
N GLU A 95 -0.61 2.69 14.07
CA GLU A 95 0.32 2.87 12.94
C GLU A 95 0.32 1.67 11.99
N TYR A 96 0.39 0.44 12.53
CA TYR A 96 0.26 -0.79 11.74
C TYR A 96 -1.12 -0.91 11.14
N SER A 97 -2.18 -0.63 11.91
CA SER A 97 -3.56 -0.72 11.43
C SER A 97 -3.80 0.16 10.21
N ARG A 98 -3.34 1.42 10.24
CA ARG A 98 -3.48 2.34 9.09
C ARG A 98 -2.69 1.86 7.89
N ALA A 99 -1.43 1.43 8.07
CA ALA A 99 -0.59 0.94 6.98
C ALA A 99 -1.24 -0.28 6.31
N VAL A 100 -1.74 -1.23 7.11
CA VAL A 100 -2.44 -2.43 6.62
C VAL A 100 -3.71 -2.07 5.84
N ILE A 101 -4.53 -1.14 6.33
CA ILE A 101 -5.75 -0.68 5.64
C ILE A 101 -5.38 -0.04 4.29
N ALA A 102 -4.40 0.86 4.28
CA ALA A 102 -3.95 1.55 3.07
C ALA A 102 -3.42 0.55 2.03
N LEU A 103 -2.53 -0.37 2.42
CA LEU A 103 -1.96 -1.39 1.54
C LEU A 103 -3.04 -2.29 0.94
N SER A 104 -3.97 -2.76 1.77
CA SER A 104 -5.07 -3.62 1.33
C SER A 104 -5.97 -2.90 0.32
N SER A 105 -6.19 -1.60 0.52
CA SER A 105 -7.04 -0.78 -0.37
C SER A 105 -6.50 -0.59 -1.78
N ILE A 106 -5.18 -0.73 -1.95
CA ILE A 106 -4.47 -0.69 -3.24
C ILE A 106 -4.02 -2.09 -3.70
N GLY A 107 -4.48 -3.13 -2.99
CA GLY A 107 -4.21 -4.54 -3.29
C GLY A 107 -2.81 -5.04 -2.94
N ALA A 108 -1.96 -4.24 -2.29
CA ALA A 108 -0.66 -4.68 -1.82
C ALA A 108 -0.79 -5.65 -0.63
N ASP A 109 0.14 -6.60 -0.51
CA ASP A 109 0.16 -7.56 0.59
C ASP A 109 0.85 -6.96 1.82
N PRO A 110 0.11 -6.66 2.91
CA PRO A 110 0.71 -6.09 4.12
C PRO A 110 1.59 -7.07 4.90
N LYS A 111 1.58 -8.37 4.57
CA LYS A 111 2.47 -9.36 5.19
C LYS A 111 3.88 -9.35 4.62
N ASN A 112 4.11 -8.64 3.52
CA ASN A 112 5.42 -8.56 2.90
C ASN A 112 5.71 -7.16 2.37
N ILE A 113 6.11 -6.27 3.27
CA ILE A 113 6.60 -4.93 2.94
C ILE A 113 8.08 -4.87 3.29
N GLY A 114 8.92 -4.90 2.26
CA GLY A 114 10.37 -4.92 2.45
C GLY A 114 10.92 -6.13 3.22
N GLY A 115 10.19 -7.26 3.23
CA GLY A 115 10.52 -8.45 4.00
C GLY A 115 9.90 -8.51 5.41
N TYR A 116 9.07 -7.54 5.78
CA TYR A 116 8.42 -7.48 7.10
C TYR A 116 6.90 -7.68 7.00
N ASP A 117 6.34 -8.38 8.00
CA ASP A 117 4.90 -8.58 8.16
C ASP A 117 4.31 -7.50 9.07
N LEU A 118 3.57 -6.56 8.48
CA LEU A 118 2.92 -5.47 9.22
C LEU A 118 1.62 -5.88 9.90
N THR A 119 1.12 -7.09 9.64
CA THR A 119 -0.09 -7.64 10.28
C THR A 119 0.23 -8.34 11.60
N ALA A 120 1.41 -8.93 11.72
CA ALA A 120 1.83 -9.69 12.89
C ALA A 120 1.75 -8.90 14.22
N PRO A 121 2.16 -7.61 14.29
CA PRO A 121 2.04 -6.82 15.53
C PRO A 121 0.61 -6.71 16.05
N LEU A 122 -0.39 -6.70 15.16
CA LEU A 122 -1.80 -6.58 15.54
C LEU A 122 -2.39 -7.86 16.15
N LEU A 123 -1.61 -8.94 16.21
CA LEU A 123 -1.96 -10.17 16.92
C LEU A 123 -1.54 -10.14 18.40
N ASP A 124 -0.72 -9.16 18.81
CA ASP A 124 -0.39 -8.93 20.23
C ASP A 124 -1.47 -8.08 20.88
N PHE A 125 -2.36 -8.75 21.63
CA PHE A 125 -3.47 -8.11 22.32
C PHE A 125 -3.00 -7.01 23.28
N ASP A 126 -2.06 -7.31 24.16
CA ASP A 126 -1.61 -6.41 25.24
C ASP A 126 -0.98 -5.13 24.67
N LYS A 127 -0.19 -5.27 23.61
CA LYS A 127 0.40 -4.13 22.91
C LYS A 127 -0.64 -3.32 22.15
N THR A 128 -1.62 -3.97 21.55
CA THR A 128 -2.67 -3.32 20.77
C THR A 128 -3.59 -2.49 21.66
N VAL A 129 -4.04 -3.04 22.80
CA VAL A 129 -4.94 -2.32 23.72
C VAL A 129 -4.24 -1.27 24.56
N TRP A 130 -2.90 -1.22 24.56
CA TRP A 130 -2.11 -0.22 25.29
C TRP A 130 -2.50 1.21 24.96
N GLN A 131 -2.87 1.49 23.70
CA GLN A 131 -3.29 2.82 23.24
C GLN A 131 -4.72 3.19 23.68
N GLY A 132 -5.42 2.30 24.38
CA GLY A 132 -6.85 2.43 24.67
C GLY A 132 -7.70 1.92 23.52
N ILE A 133 -8.99 2.32 23.51
CA ILE A 133 -10.02 1.78 22.61
C ILE A 133 -9.68 1.90 21.12
N ASN A 134 -8.91 2.91 20.72
CA ASN A 134 -8.46 3.09 19.34
C ASN A 134 -7.68 1.90 18.78
N GLY A 135 -6.80 1.29 19.59
CA GLY A 135 -5.98 0.16 19.16
C GLY A 135 -6.80 -1.02 18.64
N PRO A 136 -7.65 -1.66 19.46
CA PRO A 136 -8.44 -2.82 19.05
C PRO A 136 -9.49 -2.48 17.99
N VAL A 137 -10.06 -1.26 18.00
CA VAL A 137 -11.03 -0.84 16.98
C VAL A 137 -10.39 -0.82 15.59
N TRP A 138 -9.24 -0.16 15.43
CA TRP A 138 -8.54 -0.13 14.14
C TRP A 138 -7.89 -1.47 13.79
N ALA A 139 -7.47 -2.27 14.78
CA ALA A 139 -6.98 -3.62 14.54
C ALA A 139 -8.06 -4.52 13.92
N LEU A 140 -9.30 -4.48 14.43
CA LEU A 140 -10.43 -5.24 13.85
C LEU A 140 -10.74 -4.81 12.41
N ILE A 141 -10.70 -3.50 12.13
CA ILE A 141 -10.89 -2.98 10.76
C ILE A 141 -9.76 -3.44 9.83
N ALA A 142 -8.50 -3.36 10.29
CA ALA A 142 -7.35 -3.86 9.53
C ALA A 142 -7.45 -5.36 9.24
N MET A 143 -7.87 -6.16 10.24
CA MET A 143 -8.12 -7.60 10.09
C MET A 143 -9.18 -7.92 9.06
N GLN A 144 -10.25 -7.11 9.00
CA GLN A 144 -11.26 -7.21 7.94
C GLN A 144 -10.66 -6.90 6.56
N CYS A 145 -9.90 -5.81 6.44
CA CYS A 145 -9.36 -5.35 5.16
C CYS A 145 -8.37 -6.36 4.56
N ALA A 146 -7.46 -6.89 5.38
CA ALA A 146 -6.36 -7.76 4.94
C ALA A 146 -6.64 -9.26 5.11
N GLY A 147 -7.75 -9.66 5.75
CA GLY A 147 -8.11 -11.06 5.93
C GLY A 147 -7.14 -11.85 6.81
N PHE A 148 -6.75 -11.31 7.96
CA PHE A 148 -5.89 -11.97 8.95
C PHE A 148 -6.52 -11.98 10.35
N GLY A 149 -5.82 -12.60 11.31
CA GLY A 149 -6.33 -12.84 12.67
C GLY A 149 -7.30 -14.02 12.73
N ASP A 150 -7.10 -14.92 13.68
CA ASP A 150 -8.03 -16.01 13.93
C ASP A 150 -9.29 -15.53 14.69
N ASP A 151 -10.27 -16.42 14.84
CA ASP A 151 -11.52 -16.10 15.54
C ASP A 151 -11.28 -15.77 17.02
N GLN A 152 -10.22 -16.32 17.62
CA GLN A 152 -9.90 -16.12 19.03
C GLN A 152 -9.43 -14.68 19.28
N ILE A 153 -8.42 -14.19 18.55
CA ILE A 153 -7.92 -12.82 18.72
C ILE A 153 -8.99 -11.78 18.39
N LYS A 154 -9.79 -12.03 17.33
CA LYS A 154 -10.91 -11.16 16.96
C LYS A 154 -11.95 -11.08 18.08
N SER A 155 -12.34 -12.24 18.64
CA SER A 155 -13.29 -12.28 19.75
C SER A 155 -12.73 -11.58 20.99
N THR A 156 -11.43 -11.73 21.27
CA THR A 156 -10.77 -11.03 22.40
C THR A 156 -10.82 -9.51 22.24
N TYR A 157 -10.58 -8.97 21.04
CA TYR A 157 -10.74 -7.52 20.80
C TYR A 157 -12.20 -7.08 20.89
N VAL A 158 -13.13 -7.85 20.33
CA VAL A 158 -14.57 -7.56 20.42
C VAL A 158 -15.04 -7.50 21.88
N ASP A 159 -14.68 -8.51 22.69
CA ASP A 159 -15.04 -8.58 24.10
C ASP A 159 -14.42 -7.43 24.91
N TYR A 160 -13.17 -7.08 24.62
CA TYR A 160 -12.52 -5.92 25.24
C TYR A 160 -13.26 -4.62 24.91
N ILE A 161 -13.61 -4.38 23.64
CA ILE A 161 -14.33 -3.16 23.26
C ILE A 161 -15.72 -3.15 23.91
N LEU A 162 -16.46 -4.27 23.89
CA LEU A 162 -17.77 -4.38 24.56
C LEU A 162 -17.69 -4.07 26.06
N SER A 163 -16.58 -4.44 26.73
CA SER A 163 -16.39 -4.13 28.15
C SER A 163 -16.24 -2.64 28.47
N LEU A 164 -16.00 -1.81 27.45
CA LEU A 164 -15.85 -0.36 27.55
C LEU A 164 -17.13 0.41 27.21
N GLU A 165 -18.23 -0.29 26.91
CA GLU A 165 -19.52 0.36 26.63
C GLU A 165 -20.05 1.09 27.87
N LEU A 166 -20.50 2.33 27.67
CA LEU A 166 -21.10 3.16 28.73
C LEU A 166 -22.60 2.87 28.88
N PRO A 167 -23.22 3.21 30.04
CA PRO A 167 -24.62 2.86 30.32
C PRO A 167 -25.65 3.40 29.31
N ASP A 168 -25.32 4.45 28.59
CA ASP A 168 -26.15 5.06 27.53
C ASP A 168 -25.93 4.45 26.15
N GLY A 169 -25.04 3.46 26.03
CA GLY A 169 -24.76 2.71 24.80
C GLY A 169 -23.66 3.30 23.92
N GLY A 170 -23.07 4.43 24.33
CA GLY A 170 -21.94 5.02 23.64
C GLY A 170 -20.59 4.53 24.18
N PHE A 171 -19.52 5.04 23.60
CA PHE A 171 -18.14 4.73 23.96
C PHE A 171 -17.34 6.01 24.15
N ALA A 172 -16.34 5.99 25.02
CA ALA A 172 -15.45 7.11 25.26
C ALA A 172 -13.99 6.76 24.96
N LEU A 173 -13.19 7.78 24.66
CA LEU A 173 -11.78 7.62 24.29
C LEU A 173 -10.94 7.02 25.42
N THR A 174 -11.26 7.39 26.66
CA THR A 174 -10.57 6.92 27.86
C THR A 174 -11.56 6.20 28.77
N LYS A 175 -11.10 5.13 29.42
CA LYS A 175 -11.91 4.31 30.35
C LYS A 175 -12.44 5.07 31.57
N ASP A 176 -11.82 6.20 31.90
CA ASP A 176 -12.17 7.02 33.06
C ASP A 176 -13.15 8.15 32.69
N ASN A 177 -13.50 8.29 31.40
CA ASN A 177 -14.53 9.20 30.94
C ASN A 177 -15.88 8.46 30.90
N ASP A 178 -16.85 8.97 31.64
CA ASP A 178 -18.20 8.43 31.76
C ASP A 178 -19.18 9.04 30.74
N THR A 179 -18.72 9.96 29.91
CA THR A 179 -19.50 10.61 28.86
C THR A 179 -19.08 10.05 27.49
N PRO A 180 -20.00 9.42 26.73
CA PRO A 180 -19.68 8.91 25.41
C PRO A 180 -19.36 10.04 24.44
N ASP A 181 -18.44 9.74 23.52
CA ASP A 181 -18.07 10.62 22.42
C ASP A 181 -18.65 10.11 21.10
N VAL A 182 -19.04 11.03 20.24
CA VAL A 182 -19.67 10.72 18.95
C VAL A 182 -18.70 10.01 18.01
N ASP A 183 -17.44 10.46 17.93
CA ASP A 183 -16.43 9.92 17.02
C ASP A 183 -16.05 8.51 17.46
N VAL A 184 -15.78 8.34 18.76
CA VAL A 184 -15.40 7.04 19.32
C VAL A 184 -16.54 6.04 19.18
N THR A 185 -17.79 6.46 19.45
CA THR A 185 -18.95 5.59 19.28
C THR A 185 -19.11 5.16 17.82
N ALA A 186 -19.08 6.11 16.88
CA ALA A 186 -19.21 5.81 15.46
C ALA A 186 -18.08 4.88 14.95
N MET A 187 -16.85 5.10 15.41
CA MET A 187 -15.68 4.28 15.06
C MET A 187 -15.83 2.84 15.60
N VAL A 188 -16.29 2.67 16.84
CA VAL A 188 -16.56 1.34 17.43
C VAL A 188 -17.64 0.60 16.63
N LEU A 189 -18.76 1.26 16.33
CA LEU A 189 -19.84 0.65 15.56
C LEU A 189 -19.40 0.26 14.14
N THR A 190 -18.52 1.05 13.53
CA THR A 190 -17.87 0.74 12.25
C THR A 190 -17.10 -0.59 12.33
N ALA A 191 -16.27 -0.77 13.37
CA ALA A 191 -15.53 -2.02 13.58
C ALA A 191 -16.42 -3.22 13.94
N PHE A 192 -17.57 -2.97 14.56
CA PHE A 192 -18.55 -4.01 14.93
C PHE A 192 -19.41 -4.50 13.78
N ALA A 193 -19.51 -3.76 12.67
CA ALA A 193 -20.39 -4.12 11.55
C ALA A 193 -20.23 -5.57 11.03
N PRO A 194 -19.02 -6.14 10.90
CA PRO A 194 -18.83 -7.55 10.50
C PRO A 194 -19.32 -8.57 11.55
N TYR A 195 -19.42 -8.15 12.81
CA TYR A 195 -19.73 -8.99 13.96
C TYR A 195 -21.19 -8.90 14.41
N LYS A 196 -22.06 -8.24 13.64
CA LYS A 196 -23.49 -8.02 13.96
C LYS A 196 -24.33 -9.29 14.19
N ASN A 197 -23.81 -10.47 13.85
CA ASN A 197 -24.48 -11.75 14.14
C ASN A 197 -24.24 -12.23 15.58
N ASN A 198 -23.27 -11.65 16.31
CA ASN A 198 -23.11 -11.86 17.75
C ASN A 198 -24.17 -11.03 18.48
N GLU A 199 -24.94 -11.66 19.38
CA GLU A 199 -26.07 -11.00 20.07
C GLU A 199 -25.65 -9.80 20.93
N ASN A 200 -24.49 -9.88 21.60
CA ASN A 200 -23.97 -8.79 22.42
C ASN A 200 -23.55 -7.61 21.53
N VAL A 201 -22.86 -7.90 20.43
CA VAL A 201 -22.45 -6.89 19.44
C VAL A 201 -23.67 -6.25 18.79
N SER A 202 -24.65 -7.04 18.36
CA SER A 202 -25.91 -6.54 17.80
C SER A 202 -26.63 -5.61 18.77
N SER A 203 -26.65 -5.96 20.06
CA SER A 203 -27.29 -5.15 21.09
C SER A 203 -26.53 -3.84 21.32
N ALA A 204 -25.20 -3.87 21.36
CA ALA A 204 -24.36 -2.68 21.45
C ALA A 204 -24.52 -1.77 20.22
N ILE A 205 -24.57 -2.34 19.00
CA ILE A 205 -24.86 -1.60 17.77
C ILE A 205 -26.20 -0.87 17.86
N GLN A 206 -27.25 -1.53 18.34
CA GLN A 206 -28.57 -0.90 18.45
C GLN A 206 -28.55 0.27 19.44
N ARG A 207 -27.93 0.11 20.61
CA ARG A 207 -27.81 1.18 21.61
C ARG A 207 -26.94 2.33 21.11
N GLY A 208 -25.80 2.04 20.50
CA GLY A 208 -24.95 3.06 19.89
C GLY A 208 -25.64 3.84 18.76
N ILE A 209 -26.43 3.17 17.90
CA ILE A 209 -27.26 3.87 16.90
C ILE A 209 -28.28 4.79 17.58
N SER A 210 -28.94 4.33 18.65
CA SER A 210 -29.87 5.16 19.41
C SER A 210 -29.17 6.38 20.03
N PHE A 211 -27.97 6.20 20.58
CA PHE A 211 -27.14 7.29 21.08
C PHE A 211 -26.82 8.29 19.96
N LEU A 212 -26.24 7.85 18.85
CA LEU A 212 -25.86 8.73 17.72
C LEU A 212 -27.09 9.50 17.19
N SER A 213 -28.22 8.83 17.00
CA SER A 213 -29.48 9.48 16.57
C SER A 213 -30.00 10.53 17.57
N ALA A 214 -29.77 10.32 18.87
CA ALA A 214 -30.20 11.23 19.93
C ALA A 214 -29.32 12.47 20.05
N VAL A 215 -28.00 12.33 19.84
CA VAL A 215 -27.03 13.44 19.98
C VAL A 215 -26.85 14.27 18.70
N GLN A 216 -27.42 13.84 17.57
CA GLN A 216 -27.44 14.65 16.36
C GLN A 216 -28.14 15.99 16.61
N THR A 217 -27.46 17.09 16.28
CA THR A 217 -27.92 18.44 16.59
C THR A 217 -29.10 18.86 15.72
N SER A 218 -29.73 19.99 16.06
CA SER A 218 -30.80 20.57 15.22
C SER A 218 -30.33 20.99 13.83
N SER A 219 -29.02 21.13 13.60
CA SER A 219 -28.46 21.51 12.30
C SER A 219 -28.31 20.31 11.34
N GLY A 220 -28.54 19.08 11.84
CA GLY A 220 -28.22 17.83 11.15
C GLY A 220 -26.80 17.32 11.43
N GLY A 221 -26.00 18.08 12.18
CA GLY A 221 -24.61 17.79 12.50
C GLY A 221 -24.38 17.06 13.80
N TYR A 222 -23.12 17.05 14.22
CA TYR A 222 -22.63 16.43 15.44
C TYR A 222 -21.57 17.31 16.09
N GLU A 223 -21.56 17.32 17.42
CA GLU A 223 -20.57 18.01 18.22
C GLU A 223 -19.61 17.01 18.84
N SER A 224 -18.31 17.33 18.82
CA SER A 224 -17.35 16.74 19.74
C SER A 224 -16.69 17.87 20.52
N PHE A 225 -16.49 17.67 21.83
CA PHE A 225 -16.02 18.68 22.78
C PHE A 225 -16.76 20.04 22.72
N GLY A 226 -18.04 20.02 22.33
CA GLY A 226 -18.91 21.21 22.27
C GLY A 226 -18.83 22.02 20.98
N THR A 227 -18.16 21.52 19.94
CA THR A 227 -18.05 22.19 18.65
C THR A 227 -18.61 21.31 17.53
N GLU A 228 -19.57 21.84 16.78
CA GLU A 228 -20.04 21.22 15.54
C GLU A 228 -18.90 21.23 14.50
N ASN A 229 -18.55 20.05 13.98
CA ASN A 229 -17.44 19.92 13.05
C ASN A 229 -17.73 18.88 11.96
N ALA A 230 -16.96 18.96 10.87
CA ALA A 230 -17.13 18.07 9.72
C ALA A 230 -16.71 16.62 10.02
N GLU A 231 -15.65 16.42 10.80
CA GLU A 231 -15.08 15.12 11.11
C GLU A 231 -16.07 14.22 11.86
N SER A 232 -16.74 14.76 12.88
CA SER A 232 -17.74 14.01 13.64
C SER A 232 -18.93 13.60 12.78
N ALA A 233 -19.40 14.49 11.91
CA ALA A 233 -20.42 14.16 10.93
C ALA A 233 -19.94 13.09 9.93
N ALA A 234 -18.70 13.19 9.44
CA ALA A 234 -18.07 12.23 8.55
C ALA A 234 -17.92 10.84 9.21
N GLN A 235 -17.53 10.77 10.49
CA GLN A 235 -17.43 9.50 11.23
C GLN A 235 -18.81 8.82 11.36
N VAL A 236 -19.86 9.57 11.66
CA VAL A 236 -21.22 9.01 11.72
C VAL A 236 -21.69 8.55 10.33
N LEU A 237 -21.41 9.32 9.28
CA LEU A 237 -21.73 8.93 7.90
C LEU A 237 -21.03 7.64 7.48
N LEU A 238 -19.73 7.49 7.81
CA LEU A 238 -18.97 6.26 7.60
C LEU A 238 -19.63 5.10 8.35
N CYS A 239 -19.92 5.28 9.64
CA CYS A 239 -20.52 4.28 10.52
C CYS A 239 -21.84 3.75 9.97
N ILE A 240 -22.80 4.62 9.68
CA ILE A 240 -24.12 4.19 9.18
C ILE A 240 -23.99 3.51 7.82
N SER A 241 -23.10 4.00 6.96
CA SER A 241 -22.84 3.39 5.65
C SER A 241 -22.25 1.99 5.80
N GLN A 242 -21.30 1.79 6.72
CA GLN A 242 -20.69 0.49 7.02
C GLN A 242 -21.71 -0.51 7.59
N LEU A 243 -22.69 -0.02 8.37
CA LEU A 243 -23.80 -0.82 8.90
C LEU A 243 -24.89 -1.13 7.86
N GLY A 244 -24.79 -0.58 6.64
CA GLY A 244 -25.79 -0.72 5.58
C GLY A 244 -27.03 0.15 5.80
N ILE A 245 -26.94 1.19 6.61
CA ILE A 245 -28.00 2.15 6.87
C ILE A 245 -27.80 3.35 5.93
N PRO A 246 -28.74 3.64 5.01
CA PRO A 246 -28.60 4.76 4.10
C PRO A 246 -28.64 6.09 4.87
N TYR A 247 -27.91 7.10 4.40
CA TYR A 247 -27.90 8.45 5.00
C TYR A 247 -29.26 9.17 4.95
N THR A 248 -30.23 8.59 4.23
CA THR A 248 -31.64 9.03 4.18
C THR A 248 -32.53 8.35 5.23
N ASP A 249 -31.97 7.50 6.09
CA ASP A 249 -32.69 6.90 7.22
C ASP A 249 -33.16 8.01 8.18
N SER A 250 -34.44 7.99 8.54
CA SER A 250 -35.08 9.07 9.30
C SER A 250 -34.49 9.27 10.70
N ARG A 251 -33.78 8.28 11.26
CA ARG A 251 -33.05 8.42 12.53
C ARG A 251 -31.91 9.43 12.44
N PHE A 252 -31.38 9.66 11.24
CA PHE A 252 -30.20 10.49 10.99
C PHE A 252 -30.55 11.77 10.19
N ILE A 253 -31.82 12.16 10.17
CA ILE A 253 -32.31 13.40 9.54
C ILE A 253 -32.87 14.32 10.64
N LYS A 254 -32.35 15.55 10.73
CA LYS A 254 -32.87 16.59 11.64
C LYS A 254 -33.25 17.82 10.85
N ASN A 255 -34.46 18.34 11.09
CA ASN A 255 -35.00 19.51 10.39
C ASN A 255 -34.90 19.44 8.85
N GLY A 256 -35.03 18.23 8.30
CA GLY A 256 -34.94 17.97 6.86
C GLY A 256 -33.51 17.90 6.30
N SER A 257 -32.48 18.09 7.13
CA SER A 257 -31.08 18.01 6.73
C SER A 257 -30.52 16.60 6.97
N THR A 258 -29.97 15.99 5.92
CA THR A 258 -29.15 14.78 6.00
C THR A 258 -27.71 15.12 6.38
N ILE A 259 -26.91 14.12 6.76
CA ILE A 259 -25.48 14.34 7.08
C ILE A 259 -24.70 14.93 5.89
N PRO A 260 -24.85 14.45 4.64
CA PRO A 260 -24.25 15.11 3.48
C PRO A 260 -24.69 16.56 3.28
N ASP A 261 -25.96 16.90 3.53
CA ASP A 261 -26.43 18.29 3.48
C ASP A 261 -25.70 19.16 4.52
N PHE A 262 -25.52 18.64 5.74
CA PHE A 262 -24.75 19.32 6.78
C PHE A 262 -23.30 19.56 6.36
N LEU A 263 -22.64 18.55 5.76
CA LEU A 263 -21.24 18.64 5.32
C LEU A 263 -21.01 19.74 4.26
N THR A 264 -22.01 20.11 3.46
CA THR A 264 -21.87 21.18 2.46
C THR A 264 -21.42 22.53 3.05
N LYS A 265 -21.76 22.79 4.33
CA LYS A 265 -21.38 24.03 5.06
C LYS A 265 -19.86 24.17 5.24
N PHE A 266 -19.16 23.03 5.27
CA PHE A 266 -17.73 22.93 5.51
C PHE A 266 -16.92 22.86 4.22
N GLN A 267 -17.57 22.74 3.05
CA GLN A 267 -16.86 22.66 1.78
C GLN A 267 -16.22 24.01 1.44
N LYS A 268 -14.92 24.00 1.12
CA LYS A 268 -14.07 25.14 0.75
C LYS A 268 -13.10 24.71 -0.34
N ASP A 269 -13.14 25.34 -1.52
CA ASP A 269 -12.26 25.04 -2.66
C ASP A 269 -12.16 23.53 -3.00
N GLY A 270 -13.29 22.82 -2.92
CA GLY A 270 -13.38 21.37 -3.14
C GLY A 270 -13.02 20.51 -1.93
N GLY A 271 -12.19 21.00 -1.01
CA GLY A 271 -11.89 20.35 0.27
C GLY A 271 -12.90 20.69 1.37
N PHE A 272 -12.61 20.26 2.60
CA PHE A 272 -13.44 20.50 3.79
C PHE A 272 -12.63 21.16 4.91
N SER A 273 -13.22 22.17 5.56
CA SER A 273 -12.70 22.80 6.78
C SER A 273 -13.19 22.08 8.04
N HIS A 274 -12.53 22.31 9.19
CA HIS A 274 -12.92 21.68 10.46
C HIS A 274 -14.24 22.25 10.96
N THR A 275 -14.31 23.59 11.06
CA THR A 275 -15.52 24.34 11.38
C THR A 275 -16.03 25.13 10.17
N ALA A 276 -17.31 25.49 10.17
CA ALA A 276 -17.94 26.13 9.02
C ALA A 276 -17.46 27.58 8.78
N ASP A 277 -16.91 28.24 9.80
CA ASP A 277 -16.40 29.61 9.78
C ASP A 277 -14.94 29.73 9.30
N GLU A 278 -14.23 28.61 9.15
CA GLU A 278 -12.88 28.60 8.57
C GLU A 278 -12.93 28.89 7.06
N ASP A 279 -12.01 29.76 6.60
CA ASP A 279 -11.96 30.18 5.20
C ASP A 279 -11.27 29.17 4.26
N ALA A 280 -10.57 28.18 4.81
CA ALA A 280 -9.72 27.27 4.05
C ALA A 280 -9.96 25.80 4.44
N PRO A 281 -9.84 24.86 3.49
CA PRO A 281 -9.92 23.44 3.79
C PRO A 281 -8.70 22.94 4.56
N SER A 282 -8.92 21.91 5.39
CA SER A 282 -7.91 21.15 6.10
C SER A 282 -7.72 19.79 5.43
N LEU A 283 -6.48 19.35 5.26
CA LEU A 283 -6.19 18.06 4.63
C LEU A 283 -6.74 16.89 5.46
N MET A 284 -6.55 16.91 6.78
CA MET A 284 -7.08 15.87 7.68
C MET A 284 -8.61 15.77 7.58
N THR A 285 -9.29 16.91 7.64
CA THR A 285 -10.75 16.96 7.55
C THR A 285 -11.23 16.48 6.18
N THR A 286 -10.55 16.89 5.11
CA THR A 286 -10.88 16.48 3.74
C THR A 286 -10.68 14.98 3.52
N GLU A 287 -9.61 14.38 4.04
CA GLU A 287 -9.37 12.93 3.98
C GLU A 287 -10.50 12.16 4.67
N GLN A 288 -10.95 12.64 5.85
CA GLN A 288 -12.04 12.02 6.60
C GLN A 288 -13.40 12.15 5.91
N CYS A 289 -13.70 13.33 5.36
CA CYS A 289 -14.89 13.54 4.54
C CYS A 289 -14.85 12.68 3.27
N LEU A 290 -13.68 12.54 2.62
CA LEU A 290 -13.58 11.79 1.37
C LEU A 290 -13.93 10.31 1.56
N TYR A 291 -13.34 9.62 2.54
CA TYR A 291 -13.64 8.20 2.72
C TYR A 291 -15.08 7.97 3.24
N SER A 292 -15.65 8.91 3.98
CA SER A 292 -17.02 8.77 4.50
C SER A 292 -18.08 9.02 3.41
N LEU A 293 -17.88 10.03 2.57
CA LEU A 293 -18.69 10.27 1.37
C LEU A 293 -18.57 9.10 0.38
N ALA A 294 -17.36 8.58 0.17
CA ALA A 294 -17.14 7.37 -0.62
C ALA A 294 -17.91 6.17 -0.04
N ALA A 295 -17.91 5.97 1.28
CA ALA A 295 -18.67 4.89 1.91
C ALA A 295 -20.18 5.02 1.63
N ALA A 296 -20.73 6.23 1.75
CA ALA A 296 -22.14 6.51 1.46
C ALA A 296 -22.50 6.33 -0.02
N GLU A 297 -21.64 6.79 -0.93
CA GLU A 297 -21.78 6.61 -2.38
C GLU A 297 -21.71 5.13 -2.76
N ARG A 298 -20.78 4.36 -2.17
CA ARG A 298 -20.67 2.92 -2.39
C ARG A 298 -21.94 2.18 -1.95
N LEU A 299 -22.49 2.53 -0.79
CA LEU A 299 -23.74 1.95 -0.31
C LEU A 299 -24.91 2.25 -1.27
N SER A 300 -25.05 3.50 -1.73
CA SER A 300 -26.13 3.89 -2.66
C SER A 300 -26.02 3.17 -4.03
N GLN A 301 -24.80 2.78 -4.40
CA GLN A 301 -24.51 2.03 -5.62
C GLN A 301 -24.53 0.50 -5.43
N ASN A 302 -24.89 -0.01 -4.25
CA ASN A 302 -24.82 -1.44 -3.88
C ASN A 302 -23.43 -2.08 -4.11
N LYS A 303 -22.36 -1.30 -3.90
CA LYS A 303 -20.99 -1.81 -3.92
C LYS A 303 -20.62 -2.43 -2.55
N PRO A 304 -19.57 -3.28 -2.49
CA PRO A 304 -19.01 -3.70 -1.22
C PRO A 304 -18.69 -2.51 -0.30
N SER A 305 -18.79 -2.71 1.02
CA SER A 305 -18.48 -1.66 1.99
C SER A 305 -17.06 -1.10 1.78
N ILE A 306 -16.77 0.11 2.28
CA ILE A 306 -15.46 0.73 2.00
C ILE A 306 -14.27 -0.09 2.53
N PHE A 307 -14.47 -0.80 3.64
CA PHE A 307 -13.49 -1.72 4.26
C PHE A 307 -13.56 -3.17 3.74
N ASP A 308 -14.50 -3.48 2.84
CA ASP A 308 -14.51 -4.76 2.13
C ASP A 308 -13.63 -4.63 0.88
N MET A 309 -12.47 -5.29 0.90
CA MET A 309 -11.45 -5.20 -0.15
C MET A 309 -11.68 -6.19 -1.31
N SER A 310 -12.84 -6.85 -1.38
CA SER A 310 -13.15 -7.81 -2.46
C SER A 310 -13.12 -7.19 -3.87
N ASP A 311 -13.38 -5.89 -3.97
CA ASP A 311 -13.29 -5.09 -5.20
C ASP A 311 -12.15 -4.06 -5.17
N ALA A 312 -11.19 -4.19 -4.24
CA ALA A 312 -9.98 -3.37 -4.27
C ALA A 312 -9.22 -3.62 -5.58
N PRO A 313 -8.55 -2.60 -6.15
CA PRO A 313 -7.65 -2.79 -7.27
C PRO A 313 -6.65 -3.88 -6.89
N LYS A 314 -6.68 -5.01 -7.61
CA LYS A 314 -5.61 -5.99 -7.46
C LYS A 314 -4.36 -5.37 -8.07
N PRO A 315 -3.17 -5.53 -7.47
CA PRO A 315 -1.96 -5.13 -8.16
C PRO A 315 -1.98 -5.90 -9.47
N LYS A 316 -1.96 -5.15 -10.58
CA LYS A 316 -1.79 -5.79 -11.88
C LYS A 316 -0.54 -6.65 -11.73
N LYS A 317 -0.63 -7.93 -12.10
CA LYS A 317 0.57 -8.74 -12.27
C LYS A 317 1.47 -7.91 -13.15
N SER A 318 2.63 -7.51 -12.63
CA SER A 318 3.49 -6.66 -13.42
C SER A 318 3.77 -7.39 -14.74
N GLU A 319 3.67 -6.68 -15.85
CA GLU A 319 3.94 -7.27 -17.16
C GLU A 319 5.41 -7.08 -17.55
N GLY A 320 6.20 -6.41 -16.70
CA GLY A 320 7.51 -5.86 -17.00
C GLY A 320 7.41 -4.53 -17.75
N LEU A 321 8.55 -3.95 -18.15
CA LEU A 321 8.56 -2.70 -18.90
C LEU A 321 8.02 -2.89 -20.33
N SER A 322 7.47 -1.83 -20.92
CA SER A 322 6.86 -1.83 -22.27
C SER A 322 7.83 -2.14 -23.43
N GLY A 323 9.14 -2.16 -23.17
CA GLY A 323 10.18 -2.52 -24.13
C GLY A 323 10.85 -3.88 -23.87
N LYS A 324 10.36 -4.68 -22.92
CA LYS A 324 10.93 -6.01 -22.66
C LYS A 324 10.74 -6.92 -23.87
N LEU A 325 11.60 -7.91 -23.99
CA LEU A 325 11.44 -9.00 -24.96
C LEU A 325 10.26 -9.90 -24.56
N ASP A 326 9.47 -10.35 -25.54
CA ASP A 326 8.28 -11.20 -25.32
C ASP A 326 8.58 -12.47 -24.50
N ASP A 327 9.76 -13.05 -24.70
CA ASP A 327 10.21 -14.26 -23.99
C ASP A 327 10.54 -14.01 -22.51
N VAL A 328 10.71 -12.75 -22.08
CA VAL A 328 10.96 -12.39 -20.68
C VAL A 328 9.63 -12.40 -19.93
N SER A 329 9.58 -13.15 -18.83
CA SER A 329 8.37 -13.27 -18.00
C SER A 329 8.70 -13.21 -16.52
N ILE A 330 7.68 -12.85 -15.72
CA ILE A 330 7.82 -12.83 -14.26
C ILE A 330 7.92 -14.26 -13.74
N SER A 331 8.96 -14.51 -12.97
CA SER A 331 9.13 -15.74 -12.22
C SER A 331 8.10 -15.81 -11.09
N VAL A 332 7.15 -16.75 -11.19
CA VAL A 332 6.13 -16.97 -10.15
C VAL A 332 6.74 -17.55 -8.87
N ILE A 333 6.13 -17.27 -7.72
CA ILE A 333 6.50 -17.89 -6.44
C ILE A 333 6.19 -19.40 -6.51
N LYS A 334 7.21 -20.22 -6.26
CA LYS A 334 7.16 -21.70 -6.25
C LYS A 334 7.31 -22.28 -4.84
N TYR A 335 8.03 -21.58 -3.97
CA TYR A 335 8.39 -22.02 -2.63
C TYR A 335 8.08 -20.88 -1.63
N GLU A 336 6.80 -20.69 -1.33
CA GLU A 336 6.34 -19.67 -0.39
C GLU A 336 7.02 -19.82 0.98
N GLY A 337 7.49 -18.71 1.55
CA GLY A 337 8.18 -18.69 2.84
C GLY A 337 9.59 -19.31 2.85
N LYS A 338 10.21 -19.59 1.70
CA LYS A 338 11.58 -20.13 1.64
C LYS A 338 12.59 -19.12 2.23
N THR A 339 13.33 -19.57 3.24
CA THR A 339 14.40 -18.82 3.93
C THR A 339 15.59 -19.73 4.28
N PHE A 340 16.66 -19.16 4.83
CA PHE A 340 17.87 -19.84 5.29
C PHE A 340 18.32 -19.29 6.65
N GLU A 341 18.99 -20.10 7.47
CA GLU A 341 19.37 -19.74 8.84
C GLU A 341 20.51 -18.71 8.89
N ASP A 342 21.44 -18.80 7.95
CA ASP A 342 22.67 -18.01 7.88
C ASP A 342 22.50 -16.64 7.21
N ILE A 343 21.28 -16.28 6.79
CA ILE A 343 20.95 -14.95 6.26
C ILE A 343 20.07 -14.11 7.19
N LYS A 344 19.59 -14.69 8.31
CA LYS A 344 18.67 -14.00 9.21
C LYS A 344 19.33 -12.74 9.79
N GLY A 345 18.70 -11.59 9.57
CA GLY A 345 19.18 -10.28 10.03
C GLY A 345 20.33 -9.70 9.21
N LEU A 346 20.68 -10.30 8.05
CA LEU A 346 21.63 -9.71 7.11
C LEU A 346 20.90 -8.87 6.05
N ASP A 347 21.57 -7.84 5.53
CA ASP A 347 21.01 -6.94 4.50
C ASP A 347 20.52 -7.68 3.24
N CYS A 348 21.20 -8.79 2.90
CA CYS A 348 20.86 -9.61 1.74
C CYS A 348 19.59 -10.47 1.92
N GLN A 349 19.02 -10.57 3.14
CA GLN A 349 17.94 -11.50 3.46
C GLN A 349 16.75 -11.37 2.51
N THR A 350 16.22 -10.15 2.34
CA THR A 350 15.07 -9.90 1.46
C THR A 350 15.34 -10.32 0.02
N ALA A 351 16.53 -10.01 -0.49
CA ALA A 351 16.91 -10.35 -1.85
C ALA A 351 16.99 -11.87 -2.03
N VAL A 352 17.65 -12.57 -1.10
CA VAL A 352 17.79 -14.02 -1.13
C VAL A 352 16.43 -14.71 -1.03
N GLU A 353 15.58 -14.34 -0.07
CA GLU A 353 14.24 -14.95 0.11
C GLU A 353 13.32 -14.69 -1.09
N THR A 354 13.35 -13.47 -1.65
CA THR A 354 12.55 -13.12 -2.85
C THR A 354 12.94 -13.98 -4.04
N LEU A 355 14.24 -14.16 -4.28
CA LEU A 355 14.74 -14.95 -5.40
C LEU A 355 14.58 -16.45 -5.15
N ALA A 356 14.81 -16.91 -3.92
CA ALA A 356 14.70 -18.33 -3.56
C ALA A 356 13.26 -18.83 -3.59
N SER A 357 12.30 -18.02 -3.11
CA SER A 357 10.87 -18.35 -3.20
C SER A 357 10.37 -18.50 -4.63
N ARG A 358 11.02 -17.86 -5.61
CA ARG A 358 10.73 -17.98 -7.06
C ARG A 358 11.55 -19.09 -7.74
N GLY A 359 12.45 -19.75 -7.01
CA GLY A 359 13.36 -20.76 -7.53
C GLY A 359 14.43 -20.21 -8.47
N ILE A 360 14.77 -18.92 -8.34
CA ILE A 360 15.79 -18.24 -9.14
C ILE A 360 17.19 -18.55 -8.57
N ILE A 361 17.31 -18.57 -7.24
CA ILE A 361 18.55 -18.89 -6.54
C ILE A 361 18.30 -19.97 -5.48
N ASN A 362 19.25 -20.88 -5.31
CA ASN A 362 19.15 -21.97 -4.33
C ASN A 362 20.19 -21.81 -3.23
N GLY A 363 19.88 -22.34 -2.04
CA GLY A 363 20.86 -22.52 -0.98
C GLY A 363 21.88 -23.61 -1.31
N MET A 364 22.99 -23.61 -0.59
CA MET A 364 23.97 -24.71 -0.65
C MET A 364 23.44 -25.96 0.05
N THR A 365 22.57 -25.77 1.04
CA THR A 365 21.77 -26.81 1.66
C THR A 365 20.33 -26.32 1.86
N ASP A 366 19.46 -27.15 2.42
CA ASP A 366 18.09 -26.74 2.74
C ASP A 366 18.01 -25.58 3.75
N LEU A 367 19.03 -25.44 4.61
CA LEU A 367 19.07 -24.48 5.71
C LEU A 367 20.15 -23.39 5.56
N ALA A 368 21.12 -23.55 4.67
CA ALA A 368 22.24 -22.62 4.53
C ALA A 368 22.37 -22.08 3.10
N PHE A 369 22.47 -20.76 2.99
CA PHE A 369 22.66 -20.05 1.74
C PHE A 369 24.15 -19.83 1.40
N GLU A 370 25.02 -19.71 2.40
CA GLU A 370 26.44 -19.34 2.31
C GLU A 370 26.65 -17.95 1.65
N PRO A 371 26.24 -16.85 2.32
CA PRO A 371 26.21 -15.51 1.72
C PRO A 371 27.59 -14.99 1.28
N SER A 372 28.67 -15.33 2.01
CA SER A 372 30.05 -14.93 1.69
C SER A 372 30.75 -15.85 0.68
N GLY A 373 30.11 -16.96 0.29
CA GLY A 373 30.66 -17.88 -0.71
C GLY A 373 30.73 -17.25 -2.09
N THR A 374 31.68 -17.68 -2.91
CA THR A 374 31.76 -17.28 -4.33
C THR A 374 30.90 -18.17 -5.21
N MET A 375 30.69 -17.79 -6.48
CA MET A 375 30.03 -18.65 -7.46
C MET A 375 30.75 -18.72 -8.79
N THR A 376 30.43 -19.77 -9.55
CA THR A 376 30.97 -19.96 -10.90
C THR A 376 30.18 -19.18 -11.94
N ARG A 377 30.81 -18.90 -13.07
CA ARG A 377 30.15 -18.28 -14.25
C ARG A 377 28.93 -19.08 -14.73
N ALA A 378 28.98 -20.41 -14.68
CA ALA A 378 27.83 -21.26 -15.02
C ALA A 378 26.66 -21.13 -14.04
N GLN A 379 26.95 -21.03 -12.74
CA GLN A 379 25.92 -20.78 -11.73
C GLN A 379 25.26 -19.43 -11.97
N PHE A 380 26.04 -18.39 -12.24
CA PHE A 380 25.47 -17.07 -12.50
C PHE A 380 24.65 -17.01 -13.79
N ALA A 381 25.10 -17.61 -14.89
CA ALA A 381 24.30 -17.71 -16.11
C ALA A 381 22.96 -18.42 -15.87
N THR A 382 22.95 -19.45 -15.04
CA THR A 382 21.72 -20.16 -14.63
C THR A 382 20.77 -19.26 -13.86
N ILE A 383 21.29 -18.49 -12.90
CA ILE A 383 20.51 -17.52 -12.11
C ILE A 383 19.89 -16.47 -13.03
N THR A 384 20.68 -15.85 -13.92
CA THR A 384 20.20 -14.79 -14.81
C THR A 384 19.14 -15.29 -15.79
N VAL A 385 19.32 -16.48 -16.38
CA VAL A 385 18.31 -17.09 -17.27
C VAL A 385 17.03 -17.43 -16.51
N SER A 386 17.16 -17.95 -15.28
CA SER A 386 16.02 -18.31 -14.45
C SER A 386 15.27 -17.08 -13.95
N ALA A 387 15.98 -16.00 -13.62
CA ALA A 387 15.41 -14.73 -13.18
C ALA A 387 14.42 -14.16 -14.20
N LEU A 388 14.76 -14.26 -15.48
CA LEU A 388 13.95 -13.79 -16.61
C LEU A 388 12.94 -14.82 -17.12
N SER A 389 12.91 -16.03 -16.53
CA SER A 389 12.08 -17.16 -16.97
C SER A 389 12.18 -17.43 -18.49
N LEU A 390 13.38 -17.29 -19.05
CA LEU A 390 13.60 -17.45 -20.49
C LEU A 390 13.43 -18.91 -20.93
N PRO A 391 12.82 -19.15 -22.11
CA PRO A 391 12.68 -20.50 -22.64
C PRO A 391 14.05 -21.07 -22.98
N GLN A 392 14.28 -22.32 -22.57
CA GLN A 392 15.58 -22.96 -22.75
C GLN A 392 15.91 -23.16 -24.22
N LYS A 393 17.10 -22.72 -24.63
CA LYS A 393 17.69 -22.93 -25.96
C LYS A 393 19.00 -23.68 -25.81
N GLN A 394 19.13 -24.80 -26.53
CA GLN A 394 20.34 -25.62 -26.54
C GLN A 394 21.23 -25.19 -27.73
N THR A 395 22.52 -24.98 -27.46
CA THR A 395 23.51 -24.61 -28.47
C THR A 395 24.84 -25.29 -28.19
N ASN A 396 25.66 -25.49 -29.21
CA ASN A 396 27.05 -25.97 -29.08
C ASN A 396 28.03 -24.82 -29.29
N ALA A 397 27.74 -23.65 -28.71
CA ALA A 397 28.52 -22.43 -28.93
C ALA A 397 29.91 -22.48 -28.31
N PHE A 398 30.09 -23.26 -27.24
CA PHE A 398 31.34 -23.34 -26.49
C PHE A 398 31.82 -24.79 -26.37
N ALA A 399 33.11 -25.02 -26.58
CA ALA A 399 33.74 -26.33 -26.57
C ALA A 399 33.88 -26.92 -25.15
N ASP A 400 33.90 -26.07 -24.13
CA ASP A 400 34.02 -26.41 -22.72
C ASP A 400 32.68 -26.56 -21.99
N VAL A 401 31.56 -26.63 -22.73
CA VAL A 401 30.21 -26.84 -22.21
C VAL A 401 29.63 -28.11 -22.86
N ASN A 402 29.59 -29.21 -22.12
CA ASN A 402 29.13 -30.51 -22.62
C ASN A 402 27.62 -30.67 -22.47
N THR A 403 26.99 -31.41 -23.37
CA THR A 403 25.53 -31.68 -23.34
C THR A 403 25.04 -32.40 -22.08
N ALA A 404 25.94 -33.07 -21.35
CA ALA A 404 25.65 -33.74 -20.08
C ALA A 404 25.76 -32.81 -18.86
N ASP A 405 26.32 -31.60 -19.02
CA ASP A 405 26.47 -30.65 -17.92
C ASP A 405 25.11 -30.08 -17.52
N TRP A 406 24.85 -29.99 -16.21
CA TRP A 406 23.57 -29.48 -15.69
C TRP A 406 23.29 -28.04 -16.12
N PHE A 407 24.35 -27.26 -16.37
CA PHE A 407 24.27 -25.87 -16.83
C PHE A 407 24.16 -25.71 -18.35
N TYR A 408 24.31 -26.79 -19.14
CA TYR A 408 24.25 -26.77 -20.60
C TYR A 408 23.05 -26.00 -21.18
N PRO A 409 21.79 -26.28 -20.77
CA PRO A 409 20.64 -25.56 -21.32
C PRO A 409 20.65 -24.08 -20.93
N TYR A 410 21.18 -23.73 -19.75
CA TYR A 410 21.20 -22.34 -19.29
C TYR A 410 22.28 -21.51 -19.97
N VAL A 411 23.48 -22.05 -20.13
CA VAL A 411 24.56 -21.37 -20.86
C VAL A 411 24.19 -21.19 -22.34
N GLY A 412 23.61 -22.22 -22.97
CA GLY A 412 23.10 -22.12 -24.34
C GLY A 412 22.00 -21.06 -24.50
N THR A 413 21.11 -20.95 -23.51
CA THR A 413 20.07 -19.92 -23.47
C THR A 413 20.68 -18.54 -23.32
N ALA A 414 21.54 -18.35 -22.32
CA ALA A 414 22.22 -17.08 -22.07
C ALA A 414 22.99 -16.60 -23.31
N TYR A 415 23.63 -17.52 -24.05
CA TYR A 415 24.30 -17.20 -25.30
C TYR A 415 23.31 -16.77 -26.40
N SER A 416 22.21 -17.53 -26.56
CA SER A 416 21.19 -17.28 -27.59
C SER A 416 20.48 -15.93 -27.42
N TYR A 417 20.36 -15.45 -26.18
CA TYR A 417 19.80 -14.13 -25.87
C TYR A 417 20.87 -13.04 -25.72
N GLY A 418 22.14 -13.35 -25.97
CA GLY A 418 23.24 -12.38 -25.92
C GLY A 418 23.67 -11.94 -24.51
N ILE A 419 23.17 -12.60 -23.46
CA ILE A 419 23.56 -12.37 -22.06
C ILE A 419 25.05 -12.71 -21.88
N VAL A 420 25.50 -13.81 -22.48
CA VAL A 420 26.91 -14.23 -22.47
C VAL A 420 27.48 -14.31 -23.89
N LYS A 421 28.79 -14.02 -24.02
CA LYS A 421 29.54 -14.11 -25.29
C LYS A 421 30.73 -15.08 -25.22
N GLY A 422 31.00 -15.68 -24.06
CA GLY A 422 32.22 -16.45 -23.80
C GLY A 422 33.37 -15.59 -23.27
N VAL A 423 34.42 -16.24 -22.78
CA VAL A 423 35.73 -15.60 -22.50
C VAL A 423 36.62 -15.57 -23.75
N SER A 424 36.28 -16.40 -24.74
CA SER A 424 36.79 -16.37 -26.11
C SER A 424 35.65 -16.74 -27.07
N GLU A 425 35.93 -16.78 -28.38
CA GLU A 425 34.94 -17.20 -29.38
C GLU A 425 34.44 -18.65 -29.19
N THR A 426 35.22 -19.50 -28.51
CA THR A 426 34.92 -20.94 -28.38
C THR A 426 34.88 -21.44 -26.95
N GLU A 427 35.13 -20.60 -25.94
CA GLU A 427 35.18 -21.01 -24.54
C GLU A 427 34.31 -20.12 -23.64
N PHE A 428 33.63 -20.73 -22.68
CA PHE A 428 32.77 -20.04 -21.70
C PHE A 428 33.41 -19.88 -20.32
N ASN A 429 34.28 -20.82 -19.94
CA ASN A 429 34.86 -21.04 -18.61
C ASN A 429 33.79 -21.29 -17.52
N PRO A 430 33.03 -22.40 -17.58
CA PRO A 430 31.88 -22.64 -16.69
C PRO A 430 32.25 -22.81 -15.21
N SER A 431 33.45 -23.33 -14.91
CA SER A 431 33.95 -23.55 -13.55
C SER A 431 34.71 -22.35 -12.98
N GLY A 432 35.03 -21.35 -13.81
CA GLY A 432 35.71 -20.14 -13.36
C GLY A 432 34.83 -19.35 -12.38
N THR A 433 35.45 -18.84 -11.32
CA THR A 433 34.80 -17.89 -10.40
C THR A 433 34.47 -16.61 -11.15
N ILE A 434 33.24 -16.14 -11.02
CA ILE A 434 32.81 -14.91 -11.71
C ILE A 434 33.32 -13.66 -11.00
N THR A 435 33.87 -12.72 -11.76
CA THR A 435 34.31 -11.42 -11.23
C THR A 435 33.17 -10.40 -11.25
N ARG A 436 33.36 -9.29 -10.53
CA ARG A 436 32.35 -8.23 -10.44
C ARG A 436 32.04 -7.55 -11.77
N GLU A 437 33.07 -7.28 -12.58
CA GLU A 437 32.86 -6.70 -13.92
C GLU A 437 32.16 -7.67 -14.87
N GLU A 438 32.43 -8.98 -14.76
CA GLU A 438 31.73 -9.99 -15.55
C GLU A 438 30.25 -10.10 -15.15
N ALA A 439 29.96 -10.07 -13.84
CA ALA A 439 28.60 -10.13 -13.33
C ALA A 439 27.77 -8.91 -13.77
N ALA A 440 28.35 -7.71 -13.68
CA ALA A 440 27.73 -6.48 -14.13
C ALA A 440 27.43 -6.50 -15.63
N VAL A 441 28.37 -6.96 -16.46
CA VAL A 441 28.18 -7.07 -17.91
C VAL A 441 27.04 -8.02 -18.28
N MET A 442 26.96 -9.17 -17.62
CA MET A 442 25.85 -10.11 -17.84
C MET A 442 24.51 -9.53 -17.40
N LEU A 443 24.45 -8.78 -16.29
CA LEU A 443 23.21 -8.19 -15.81
C LEU A 443 22.76 -6.96 -16.60
N CYS A 444 23.69 -6.14 -17.07
CA CYS A 444 23.38 -5.04 -17.98
C CYS A 444 22.70 -5.58 -19.26
N ARG A 445 23.27 -6.63 -19.86
CA ARG A 445 22.66 -7.29 -21.02
C ARG A 445 21.29 -7.90 -20.71
N ALA A 446 21.13 -8.51 -19.54
CA ALA A 446 19.83 -9.03 -19.09
C ALA A 446 18.81 -7.89 -18.88
N ALA A 447 19.23 -6.75 -18.33
CA ALA A 447 18.39 -5.57 -18.13
C ALA A 447 17.91 -4.98 -19.47
N ALA A 448 18.75 -4.99 -20.51
CA ALA A 448 18.34 -4.59 -21.86
C ALA A 448 17.18 -5.47 -22.39
N LEU A 449 17.23 -6.78 -22.16
CA LEU A 449 16.13 -7.70 -22.51
C LEU A 449 14.84 -7.39 -21.72
N CYS A 450 14.96 -6.76 -20.56
CA CYS A 450 13.84 -6.33 -19.74
C CYS A 450 13.28 -4.95 -20.15
N GLY A 451 13.85 -4.32 -21.18
CA GLY A 451 13.42 -3.01 -21.66
C GLY A 451 14.03 -1.82 -20.93
N LEU A 452 15.10 -2.02 -20.15
CA LEU A 452 15.85 -0.91 -19.57
C LEU A 452 16.76 -0.26 -20.62
N ASP A 453 16.91 1.06 -20.52
CA ASP A 453 17.89 1.80 -21.33
C ASP A 453 19.30 1.62 -20.75
N THR A 454 20.06 0.72 -21.36
CA THR A 454 21.42 0.34 -20.93
C THR A 454 22.53 1.08 -21.67
N ASP A 455 22.19 1.85 -22.70
CA ASP A 455 23.17 2.59 -23.47
C ASP A 455 23.60 3.84 -22.70
N MET A 456 24.91 4.05 -22.57
CA MET A 456 25.45 5.25 -21.93
C MET A 456 26.41 5.97 -22.88
N SER A 457 26.33 7.30 -22.86
CA SER A 457 27.34 8.12 -23.53
C SER A 457 28.68 7.97 -22.81
N MET A 458 29.78 8.10 -23.54
CA MET A 458 31.13 8.04 -22.94
C MET A 458 31.32 9.05 -21.79
N TYR A 459 30.66 10.21 -21.88
CA TYR A 459 30.67 11.21 -20.80
C TYR A 459 30.00 10.65 -19.53
N ASN A 460 28.77 10.13 -19.66
CA ASN A 460 28.05 9.56 -18.51
C ASN A 460 28.77 8.35 -17.94
N THR A 461 29.33 7.48 -18.79
CA THR A 461 30.11 6.32 -18.35
C THR A 461 31.28 6.75 -17.47
N LEU A 462 32.05 7.75 -17.89
CA LEU A 462 33.17 8.27 -17.10
C LEU A 462 32.70 8.98 -15.82
N ASP A 463 31.62 9.74 -15.87
CA ASP A 463 31.05 10.46 -14.73
C ASP A 463 30.78 9.50 -13.56
N TYR A 464 29.96 8.46 -13.80
CA TYR A 464 29.61 7.46 -12.77
C TYR A 464 30.80 6.62 -12.31
N LEU A 465 31.72 6.26 -13.21
CA LEU A 465 32.87 5.42 -12.83
C LEU A 465 33.93 6.21 -12.07
N SER A 466 34.13 7.50 -12.37
CA SER A 466 35.16 8.33 -11.76
C SER A 466 34.95 8.62 -10.27
N GLU A 467 33.78 8.28 -9.73
CA GLU A 467 33.50 8.28 -8.29
C GLU A 467 34.36 7.25 -7.53
N PHE A 468 34.81 6.19 -8.20
CA PHE A 468 35.58 5.10 -7.59
C PHE A 468 37.07 5.24 -7.92
N PRO A 469 37.99 5.27 -6.94
CA PRO A 469 39.42 5.45 -7.22
C PRO A 469 40.06 4.36 -8.09
N ASP A 470 39.50 3.16 -8.10
CA ASP A 470 39.98 2.00 -8.86
C ASP A 470 39.27 1.81 -10.21
N TYR A 471 38.53 2.80 -10.70
CA TYR A 471 37.80 2.70 -11.97
C TYR A 471 38.70 2.41 -13.18
N THR A 472 39.99 2.78 -13.12
CA THR A 472 40.96 2.48 -14.17
C THR A 472 41.34 1.00 -14.27
N ASP A 473 40.99 0.19 -13.26
CA ASP A 473 41.20 -1.26 -13.29
C ASP A 473 40.07 -2.00 -14.03
N ILE A 474 38.96 -1.32 -14.32
CA ILE A 474 37.83 -1.85 -15.09
C ILE A 474 38.30 -2.10 -16.52
N SER A 475 38.05 -3.30 -17.02
CA SER A 475 38.37 -3.65 -18.40
C SER A 475 37.58 -2.78 -19.38
N ASP A 476 38.20 -2.35 -20.48
CA ASP A 476 37.56 -1.47 -21.49
C ASP A 476 36.20 -2.00 -21.99
N TRP A 477 36.07 -3.33 -22.11
CA TRP A 477 34.85 -3.99 -22.56
C TRP A 477 33.70 -3.98 -21.53
N ALA A 478 33.98 -3.62 -20.27
CA ALA A 478 33.02 -3.63 -19.18
C ALA A 478 32.59 -2.23 -18.71
N GLN A 479 33.27 -1.16 -19.16
CA GLN A 479 33.07 0.19 -18.64
C GLN A 479 31.61 0.67 -18.74
N ASN A 480 30.98 0.56 -19.90
CA ASN A 480 29.58 0.97 -20.08
C ASN A 480 28.64 0.20 -19.15
N ASP A 481 28.76 -1.11 -19.10
CA ASP A 481 27.87 -1.98 -18.33
C ASP A 481 28.04 -1.79 -16.81
N MET A 482 29.28 -1.57 -16.35
CA MET A 482 29.59 -1.23 -14.96
C MET A 482 28.98 0.11 -14.58
N ALA A 483 29.15 1.14 -15.43
CA ALA A 483 28.56 2.45 -15.21
C ALA A 483 27.03 2.40 -15.13
N PHE A 484 26.39 1.58 -15.99
CA PHE A 484 24.95 1.34 -15.93
C PHE A 484 24.54 0.71 -14.60
N CYS A 485 25.27 -0.30 -14.14
CA CYS A 485 24.99 -0.95 -12.87
C CYS A 485 25.17 0.00 -11.67
N CYS A 486 26.13 0.93 -11.73
CA CYS A 486 26.28 1.99 -10.72
C CYS A 486 25.10 2.99 -10.76
N ARG A 487 24.76 3.50 -11.96
CA ARG A 487 23.63 4.42 -12.17
C ARG A 487 22.33 3.88 -11.61
N GLU A 488 22.04 2.60 -11.89
CA GLU A 488 20.82 1.95 -11.42
C GLU A 488 20.92 1.42 -9.99
N LYS A 489 22.07 1.58 -9.33
CA LYS A 489 22.38 1.04 -8.00
C LYS A 489 22.27 -0.49 -7.91
N ILE A 490 22.38 -1.18 -9.05
CA ILE A 490 22.48 -2.64 -9.13
C ILE A 490 23.77 -3.08 -8.42
N LEU A 491 24.88 -2.38 -8.69
CA LEU A 491 26.08 -2.43 -7.85
C LEU A 491 25.91 -1.53 -6.63
N ASP A 492 26.47 -1.95 -5.49
CA ASP A 492 26.56 -1.09 -4.32
C ASP A 492 27.55 0.05 -4.58
N THR A 493 27.06 1.28 -4.49
CA THR A 493 27.85 2.50 -4.71
C THR A 493 28.24 3.18 -3.40
N SER A 494 27.93 2.60 -2.24
CA SER A 494 28.33 3.12 -0.93
C SER A 494 29.78 2.74 -0.56
N VAL A 495 30.35 1.78 -1.29
CA VAL A 495 31.73 1.33 -1.13
C VAL A 495 32.73 2.34 -1.67
N VAL A 496 33.93 2.35 -1.08
CA VAL A 496 35.02 3.23 -1.55
C VAL A 496 35.63 2.72 -2.86
N TYR A 497 35.73 1.40 -3.05
CA TYR A 497 36.35 0.76 -4.21
C TYR A 497 35.36 -0.21 -4.84
N ILE A 498 35.27 -0.20 -6.17
CA ILE A 498 34.36 -1.08 -6.90
C ILE A 498 34.93 -2.49 -7.06
N ASN A 499 36.26 -2.65 -7.01
CA ASN A 499 37.00 -3.89 -7.11
C ASN A 499 36.57 -4.76 -8.31
N PRO A 500 36.78 -4.30 -9.56
CA PRO A 500 36.14 -4.90 -10.73
C PRO A 500 36.56 -6.36 -10.99
N ARG A 501 37.78 -6.73 -10.61
CA ARG A 501 38.37 -8.07 -10.86
C ARG A 501 38.19 -9.05 -9.71
N GLU A 502 37.67 -8.60 -8.57
CA GLU A 502 37.42 -9.48 -7.42
C GLU A 502 36.19 -10.36 -7.66
N ALA A 503 36.20 -11.53 -7.02
CA ALA A 503 35.07 -12.44 -7.06
C ALA A 503 33.84 -11.84 -6.39
N VAL A 504 32.66 -12.05 -6.99
CA VAL A 504 31.39 -11.63 -6.37
C VAL A 504 30.89 -12.72 -5.44
N THR A 505 30.42 -12.31 -4.26
CA THR A 505 29.79 -13.20 -3.30
C THR A 505 28.36 -13.56 -3.72
N ARG A 506 27.84 -14.63 -3.13
CA ARG A 506 26.46 -15.09 -3.34
C ARG A 506 25.44 -14.05 -2.87
N ALA A 507 25.72 -13.37 -1.76
CA ALA A 507 24.89 -12.27 -1.26
C ALA A 507 24.84 -11.11 -2.25
N GLU A 508 26.00 -10.63 -2.72
CA GLU A 508 26.06 -9.54 -3.71
C GLU A 508 25.31 -9.90 -5.00
N ILE A 509 25.45 -11.13 -5.50
CA ILE A 509 24.72 -11.55 -6.70
C ILE A 509 23.20 -11.59 -6.47
N ALA A 510 22.74 -12.08 -5.31
CA ALA A 510 21.32 -12.06 -4.99
C ALA A 510 20.79 -10.62 -4.99
N GLU A 511 21.52 -9.68 -4.40
CA GLU A 511 21.14 -8.26 -4.41
C GLU A 511 21.15 -7.65 -5.81
N MET A 512 22.19 -7.88 -6.60
CA MET A 512 22.28 -7.34 -7.96
C MET A 512 21.11 -7.82 -8.83
N VAL A 513 20.79 -9.12 -8.78
CA VAL A 513 19.66 -9.70 -9.53
C VAL A 513 18.32 -9.16 -9.01
N TYR A 514 18.13 -9.11 -7.69
CA TYR A 514 16.92 -8.57 -7.07
C TYR A 514 16.67 -7.12 -7.49
N LYS A 515 17.70 -6.26 -7.43
CA LYS A 515 17.59 -4.86 -7.83
C LYS A 515 17.29 -4.71 -9.31
N MET A 516 17.95 -5.47 -10.19
CA MET A 516 17.68 -5.45 -11.63
C MET A 516 16.23 -5.83 -11.93
N LEU A 517 15.72 -6.91 -11.33
CA LEU A 517 14.32 -7.33 -11.51
C LEU A 517 13.34 -6.28 -10.97
N GLY A 518 13.64 -5.64 -9.83
CA GLY A 518 12.83 -4.54 -9.29
C GLY A 518 12.74 -3.37 -10.27
N LYS A 519 13.86 -2.96 -10.87
CA LYS A 519 13.90 -1.90 -11.89
C LYS A 519 13.14 -2.26 -13.17
N ALA A 520 13.13 -3.55 -13.51
CA ALA A 520 12.39 -4.08 -14.64
C ALA A 520 10.88 -4.28 -14.37
N ASN A 521 10.40 -4.03 -13.15
CA ASN A 521 9.08 -4.41 -12.69
C ASN A 521 8.82 -5.92 -12.88
N LEU A 522 9.74 -6.78 -12.46
CA LEU A 522 9.62 -8.25 -12.60
C LEU A 522 9.54 -8.99 -11.25
N LEU A 523 9.27 -8.27 -10.15
CA LEU A 523 9.13 -8.83 -8.80
C LEU A 523 7.70 -8.81 -8.27
#